data_AF-A0A7W0DRF0-F1
#
_entry.id   AF-A0A7W0DRF0-F1
#
_cell.length_a   1.000
_cell.length_b   1.000
_cell.length_c   1.000
_cell.angle_alpha   90.00
_cell.angle_beta   90.00
_cell.angle_gamma   90.00
#
_symmetry.space_group_name_H-M   'P 1'
#
loop_
_entity.id
_entity.type
_entity.pdbx_description
1 polymer ?
#
loop_
_entity_poly.entity_id
_entity_poly.type
_entity_poly.pdbx_seq_one_letter_code
_entity_poly.pdbx_strand_id
1 'polypeptide(L)' 'MGATESQHPIHPPIRPRLSIEELLAAKNTQPIRSLADLKADTFESDEELEEFIAFTYAERRRDVA' A
#
# COMPACT_ATOMS: atom_id res chain seq x y z
N MET A 1 -3.75 10.42 -35.79
CA MET A 1 -4.31 10.65 -34.44
C MET A 1 -4.80 9.29 -33.93
N GLY A 2 -4.29 8.64 -32.90
CA GLY A 2 -3.29 8.97 -31.89
C GLY A 2 -3.04 7.74 -31.00
N ALA A 3 -2.05 7.89 -30.12
CA ALA A 3 -1.68 7.02 -29.00
C ALA A 3 -1.18 5.61 -29.34
N THR A 4 0.15 5.54 -29.47
CA THR A 4 0.98 4.37 -29.22
C THR A 4 0.49 3.63 -27.97
N GLU A 5 0.12 2.35 -28.11
CA GLU A 5 0.06 1.42 -26.99
C GLU A 5 1.41 1.47 -26.28
N SER A 6 1.43 2.07 -25.10
CA SER A 6 2.60 2.10 -24.23
C SER A 6 2.91 0.67 -23.82
N GLN A 7 3.72 -0.03 -24.63
CA GLN A 7 4.38 -1.28 -24.26
C GLN A 7 5.20 -1.00 -23.01
N HIS A 8 4.59 -1.22 -21.84
CA HIS A 8 5.32 -1.20 -20.59
C HIS A 8 6.21 -2.44 -20.62
N PRO A 9 7.54 -2.30 -20.61
CA PRO A 9 8.41 -3.46 -20.47
C PRO A 9 7.98 -4.22 -19.21
N ILE A 10 7.75 -5.53 -19.35
CA ILE A 10 7.56 -6.44 -18.22
C ILE A 10 8.89 -6.45 -17.47
N HIS A 11 9.07 -5.52 -16.53
CA HIS A 11 10.21 -5.56 -15.64
C HIS A 11 10.03 -6.78 -14.74
N PRO A 12 10.95 -7.76 -14.77
CA PRO A 12 10.94 -8.79 -13.75
C PRO A 12 10.99 -8.09 -12.38
N PRO A 13 10.24 -8.56 -11.37
CA PRO A 13 10.23 -7.90 -10.08
C PRO A 13 11.68 -7.80 -9.60
N ILE A 14 12.15 -6.56 -9.41
CA ILE A 14 13.48 -6.30 -8.89
C ILE A 14 13.47 -6.86 -7.49
N ARG A 15 13.96 -8.10 -7.33
CA ARG A 15 14.16 -8.65 -6.00
C ARG A 15 15.20 -7.78 -5.31
N PRO A 16 14.88 -7.21 -4.14
CA PRO A 16 15.88 -6.54 -3.33
C PRO A 16 17.06 -7.48 -3.15
N ARG A 17 18.27 -6.98 -3.38
CA ARG A 17 19.50 -7.74 -3.09
C ARG A 17 19.81 -7.77 -1.59
N LEU A 18 19.08 -6.97 -0.83
CA LEU A 18 19.22 -6.82 0.61
C LEU A 18 18.38 -7.86 1.34
N SER A 19 18.92 -8.35 2.46
CA SER A 19 18.19 -9.20 3.39
C SER A 19 17.04 -8.43 4.05
N ILE A 20 16.09 -9.17 4.63
CA ILE A 20 14.98 -8.57 5.38
C ILE A 20 15.54 -7.75 6.56
N GLU A 21 16.57 -8.27 7.24
CA GLU A 21 17.23 -7.61 8.36
C GLU A 21 17.88 -6.28 7.92
N GLU A 22 18.54 -6.26 6.76
CA GLU A 22 19.14 -5.05 6.19
C GLU A 22 18.08 -4.00 5.84
N LEU A 23 16.94 -4.42 5.29
CA LEU A 23 15.82 -3.54 4.97
C LEU A 23 15.18 -2.93 6.23
N LEU A 24 15.01 -3.75 7.27
CA LEU A 24 14.45 -3.31 8.56
C LEU A 24 15.40 -2.32 9.26
N ALA A 25 16.70 -2.61 9.26
CA ALA A 25 17.72 -1.71 9.81
C ALA A 25 17.78 -0.39 9.04
N ALA A 26 17.75 -0.42 7.70
CA ALA A 26 17.74 0.78 6.88
C ALA A 26 16.51 1.67 7.11
N LYS A 27 15.35 1.06 7.38
CA LYS A 27 14.10 1.77 7.71
C LYS A 27 13.95 2.07 9.20
N ASN A 28 14.94 1.71 10.02
CA ASN A 28 14.92 1.82 11.47
C ASN A 28 13.60 1.32 12.09
N THR A 29 13.14 0.16 11.62
CA THR A 29 11.82 -0.39 11.97
C THR A 29 11.91 -1.86 12.37
N GLN A 30 10.85 -2.38 12.96
CA GLN A 30 10.74 -3.77 13.41
C GLN A 30 9.50 -4.42 12.79
N PRO A 31 9.51 -5.74 12.55
CA PRO A 31 8.33 -6.45 12.09
C PRO A 31 7.19 -6.35 13.10
N ILE A 32 5.99 -6.08 12.60
CA ILE A 32 4.76 -6.09 13.39
C ILE A 32 4.46 -7.53 13.81
N ARG A 33 4.35 -7.81 15.12
CA ARG A 33 4.06 -9.16 15.65
C ARG A 33 2.61 -9.32 16.09
N SER A 34 1.91 -8.22 16.30
CA SER A 34 0.52 -8.16 16.75
C SER A 34 -0.14 -6.85 16.29
N LEU A 35 -1.47 -6.79 16.40
CA LEU A 35 -2.20 -5.55 16.16
C LEU A 35 -1.80 -4.43 17.13
N ALA A 36 -1.37 -4.78 18.35
CA ALA A 36 -0.88 -3.78 19.31
C ALA A 36 0.45 -3.16 18.86
N ASP A 37 1.24 -3.87 18.04
CA ASP A 37 2.50 -3.35 17.48
C ASP A 37 2.26 -2.45 16.25
N LEU A 38 1.04 -2.47 15.70
CA LEU A 38 0.63 -1.54 14.66
C LEU A 38 0.38 -0.16 15.28
N LYS A 39 1.46 0.49 15.73
CA LYS A 39 1.46 1.93 16.00
C LYS A 39 1.54 2.64 14.67
N ALA A 40 0.38 2.88 14.07
CA ALA A 40 0.28 3.66 12.86
C ALA A 40 -0.72 4.77 13.13
N ASP A 41 -0.20 5.99 13.27
CA ASP A 41 -0.95 7.24 13.09
C ASP A 41 -1.29 7.34 11.60
N THR A 42 -2.15 6.43 11.15
CA THR A 42 -2.38 6.15 9.72
C THR A 42 -3.27 7.23 9.12
N PHE A 43 -4.16 7.78 9.95
CA PHE A 43 -5.08 8.84 9.61
C PHE A 43 -4.79 10.02 10.53
N GLU A 44 -4.70 11.20 9.96
CA GLU A 44 -4.46 12.45 10.68
C GLU A 44 -5.71 12.89 11.48
N SER A 45 -6.90 12.39 11.12
CA SER A 45 -8.14 12.61 11.87
C SER A 45 -9.18 11.49 11.69
N ASP A 46 -10.19 11.48 12.57
CA ASP A 46 -11.34 10.57 12.47
C ASP A 46 -12.15 10.83 11.18
N GLU A 47 -12.23 12.08 10.72
CA GLU A 47 -12.88 12.41 9.45
C GLU A 47 -12.18 11.74 8.25
N GLU A 48 -10.85 11.71 8.22
CA GLU A 48 -10.10 11.05 7.15
C GLU A 48 -10.37 9.53 7.14
N LEU A 49 -10.47 8.92 8.32
CA LEU A 49 -10.84 7.51 8.46
C LEU A 49 -12.25 7.25 7.91
N GLU A 50 -13.23 8.09 8.23
CA GLU A 50 -14.60 7.96 7.74
C GLU A 50 -14.69 8.12 6.21
N GLU A 51 -13.94 9.07 5.62
CA GLU A 51 -13.85 9.23 4.17
C GLU A 51 -13.29 7.97 3.50
N PHE A 52 -12.22 7.38 4.07
CA PHE A 52 -11.63 6.15 3.57
C PHE A 52 -12.62 4.97 3.61
N ILE A 53 -13.38 4.84 4.70
CA ILE A 53 -14.40 3.80 4.85
C ILE A 53 -15.50 3.98 3.79
N ALA A 54 -16.02 5.20 3.63
CA ALA A 54 -17.06 5.51 2.66
C ALA A 54 -16.62 5.20 1.22
N PHE A 55 -15.41 5.62 0.85
CA PHE A 55 -14.80 5.32 -0.45
C PHE A 55 -14.70 3.81 -0.71
N THR A 56 -14.12 3.07 0.23
CA THR A 56 -13.92 1.61 0.09
C THR A 56 -15.24 0.87 -0.07
N TYR A 57 -16.27 1.32 0.64
CA TYR A 57 -17.59 0.75 0.58
C TYR A 57 -18.30 1.03 -0.75
N ALA A 58 -18.18 2.25 -1.26
CA ALA A 58 -18.71 2.63 -2.56
C ALA A 58 -18.05 1.82 -3.69
N GLU A 59 -16.72 1.70 -3.68
CA GLU A 59 -15.98 0.93 -4.69
C GLU A 59 -16.35 -0.55 -4.67
N ARG A 60 -16.41 -1.19 -3.49
CA ARG A 60 -16.80 -2.62 -3.41
C ARG A 60 -18.20 -2.87 -3.97
N ARG A 61 -19.11 -1.91 -3.83
CA ARG A 61 -20.48 -2.03 -4.34
C ARG A 61 -20.59 -1.76 -5.82
N ARG A 62 -19.62 -1.06 -6.41
CA ARG A 62 -19.54 -0.80 -7.84
C ARG A 62 -19.37 -2.09 -8.65
N ASP A 63 -18.68 -3.07 -8.09
CA ASP A 63 -18.47 -4.40 -8.71
C ASP A 63 -19.65 -5.37 -8.53
N VAL A 64 -20.66 -4.99 -7.74
CA VAL A 64 -21.83 -5.83 -7.42
C VAL A 64 -23.09 -5.36 -8.19
N ALA A 65 -23.02 -4.24 -8.91
CA ALA A 65 -24.12 -3.64 -9.67
C ALA A 65 -24.02 -3.91 -11.18
#